data_AF-A0A2C5YGL2-F1
#
_entry.id   AF-A0A2C5YGL2-F1
#
_cell.length_a   1.000
_cell.length_b   1.000
_cell.length_c   1.000
_cell.angle_alpha   90.00
_cell.angle_beta   90.00
_cell.angle_gamma   90.00
#
_symmetry.space_group_name_H-M   'P 1'
#
loop_
_entity.id
_entity.type
_entity.pdbx_description
1 polymer ?
#
loop_
_entity_poly.entity_id
_entity_poly.type
_entity_poly.pdbx_seq_one_letter_code
_entity_poly.pdbx_strand_id
1 'polypeptide(L)'
;MAASAPSSTTPDNATAYVNGRVYTVDEAQPWAEAFVVSPDGLFSAVGSTQEVLAQAERDGLVIYDLGGRFVMPGIHDAHVHALMAGLSRLSNASMGLEASVPAAEAAGKLRTAACGCSYAHAFSHWMAGEVFDVDGFDRACLDGDYPEQPVMIRAAAGHSLLLNTAALRESGYDIAAEPAAKGAFFARRPDGSLTGRVAEAGMTKALLACPKPSLAHVKRALRHAAGRLHAAGVTSCQEASANSLMLQALAQLDAEGRLRLDMHTHIVYAPEWIGEEPAPRLHALLDAASGLASRHVHTRFVKIMLDGVPLAPYFTQAGLTGDGLVDEDKICVDDVVDAVVRYDARGMTCKIHCTGQGATRRALDAIETARKKNPGGPRHEIAHCSGVHEGKQTTMH
;
A
#
# COMPACT_ATOMS: atom_id res chain seq x y z
N MET A 1 20.23 6.17 52.10
CA MET A 1 21.10 6.72 51.04
C MET A 1 21.02 5.79 49.84
N ALA A 2 20.41 6.27 48.76
CA ALA A 2 20.71 5.91 47.37
C ALA A 2 19.80 6.78 46.47
N ALA A 3 20.13 8.05 46.37
CA ALA A 3 19.73 8.87 45.23
C ALA A 3 20.84 8.70 44.18
N SER A 4 20.47 8.20 43.00
CA SER A 4 21.31 7.97 41.82
C SER A 4 20.34 7.87 40.64
N ALA A 5 20.38 8.67 39.57
CA ALA A 5 21.34 9.69 39.15
C ALA A 5 20.58 10.71 38.27
N PRO A 6 21.06 11.96 38.13
CA PRO A 6 20.57 12.86 37.09
C PRO A 6 21.04 12.33 35.73
N SER A 7 20.11 12.04 34.83
CA SER A 7 20.42 11.80 33.43
C SER A 7 20.85 13.14 32.81
N SER A 8 22.09 13.20 32.33
CA SER A 8 22.61 14.33 31.57
C SER A 8 22.00 14.33 30.17
N THR A 9 21.00 15.18 29.95
CA THR A 9 20.46 15.52 28.63
C THR A 9 21.22 16.73 28.05
N THR A 10 22.51 16.57 27.75
CA THR A 10 23.17 17.44 26.78
C THR A 10 23.17 16.71 25.43
N PRO A 11 22.63 17.32 24.36
CA PRO A 11 22.48 16.63 23.09
C PRO A 11 23.79 16.71 22.31
N ASP A 12 24.59 15.65 22.35
CA ASP A 12 25.95 15.61 21.78
C ASP A 12 26.03 15.83 20.24
N ASN A 13 24.93 16.12 19.54
CA ASN A 13 24.96 16.63 18.17
C ASN A 13 23.63 17.25 17.68
N ALA A 14 22.82 17.89 18.56
CA ALA A 14 21.60 18.55 18.11
C ALA A 14 21.92 19.78 17.24
N THR A 15 21.00 20.10 16.32
CA THR A 15 21.11 21.27 15.44
C THR A 15 19.95 22.22 15.70
N ALA A 16 20.28 23.49 15.93
CA ALA A 16 19.33 24.59 16.01
C ALA A 16 19.13 25.19 14.62
N TYR A 17 17.90 25.22 14.14
CA TYR A 17 17.49 25.87 12.90
C TYR A 17 16.81 27.18 13.25
N VAL A 18 17.32 28.31 12.75
CA VAL A 18 16.85 29.66 13.11
C VAL A 18 16.44 30.46 11.89
N ASN A 19 15.72 31.57 12.10
CA ASN A 19 15.33 32.51 11.03
C ASN A 19 14.55 31.84 9.89
N GLY A 20 13.54 31.05 10.24
CA GLY A 20 12.63 30.37 9.31
C GLY A 20 11.21 30.93 9.35
N ARG A 21 10.37 30.43 8.44
CA ARG A 21 8.90 30.54 8.51
C ARG A 21 8.33 29.14 8.74
N VAL A 22 8.23 28.75 10.00
CA VAL A 22 7.93 27.38 10.40
C VAL A 22 6.45 27.25 10.69
N TYR A 23 5.73 26.51 9.87
CA TYR A 23 4.34 26.13 10.13
C TYR A 23 4.31 24.84 10.95
N THR A 24 3.67 24.86 12.12
CA THR A 24 3.73 23.74 13.10
C THR A 24 2.50 22.84 13.04
N VAL A 25 1.38 23.35 12.51
CA VAL A 25 0.04 22.71 12.58
C VAL A 25 -0.50 22.60 14.03
N ASP A 26 0.15 23.25 15.00
CA ASP A 26 -0.36 23.38 16.37
C ASP A 26 -1.31 24.58 16.44
N GLU A 27 -2.56 24.37 16.87
CA GLU A 27 -3.54 25.45 17.03
C GLU A 27 -3.09 26.51 18.04
N ALA A 28 -2.33 26.12 19.08
CA ALA A 28 -1.84 27.03 20.11
C ALA A 28 -0.63 27.85 19.66
N GLN A 29 0.19 27.30 18.75
CA GLN A 29 1.36 27.98 18.19
C GLN A 29 1.51 27.67 16.69
N PRO A 30 0.64 28.19 15.81
CA PRO A 30 0.62 27.78 14.39
C PRO A 30 1.89 28.13 13.61
N TRP A 31 2.60 29.16 14.07
CA TRP A 31 3.82 29.67 13.47
C TRP A 31 4.94 29.75 14.48
N ALA A 32 6.15 29.42 14.03
CA ALA A 32 7.40 29.60 14.73
C ALA A 32 8.47 30.11 13.75
N GLU A 33 9.61 30.53 14.29
CA GLU A 33 10.74 31.02 13.51
C GLU A 33 11.94 30.08 13.60
N ALA A 34 11.99 29.23 14.62
CA ALA A 34 13.15 28.40 14.90
C ALA A 34 12.77 27.12 15.65
N PHE A 35 13.64 26.12 15.60
CA PHE A 35 13.49 24.87 16.32
C PHE A 35 14.84 24.15 16.53
N VAL A 36 14.91 23.26 17.51
CA VAL A 36 16.07 22.39 17.75
C VAL A 36 15.69 20.95 17.46
N VAL A 37 16.51 20.27 16.65
CA VAL A 37 16.34 18.85 16.31
C VAL A 37 17.53 18.05 16.83
N SER A 38 17.24 16.96 17.53
CA SER A 38 18.24 16.01 17.98
C SER A 38 18.73 15.10 16.84
N PRO A 39 19.84 14.35 17.01
CA PRO A 39 20.35 13.43 15.98
C PRO A 39 19.37 12.31 15.59
N ASP A 40 18.45 11.96 16.49
CA ASP A 40 17.36 11.00 16.28
C ASP A 40 16.11 11.64 15.64
N GLY A 41 16.14 12.93 15.34
CA GLY A 41 15.07 13.62 14.60
C GLY A 41 13.92 14.13 15.46
N LEU A 42 14.11 14.21 16.78
CA LEU A 42 13.10 14.72 17.72
C LEU A 42 13.28 16.22 17.93
N PHE A 43 12.16 16.92 18.02
CA PHE A 43 12.13 18.34 18.37
C PHE A 43 12.30 18.50 19.89
N SER A 44 13.27 19.28 20.33
CA SER A 44 13.46 19.62 21.75
C SER A 44 13.07 21.06 22.09
N ALA A 45 12.95 21.92 21.08
CA ALA A 45 12.44 23.28 21.22
C ALA A 45 11.83 23.75 19.88
N VAL A 46 10.77 24.56 19.95
CA VAL A 46 10.13 25.24 18.81
C VAL A 46 9.68 26.62 19.30
N GLY A 47 10.06 27.70 18.62
CA GLY A 47 9.83 29.05 19.14
C GLY A 47 10.33 30.16 18.23
N SER A 48 10.60 31.32 18.84
CA SER A 48 11.22 32.45 18.14
C SER A 48 12.69 32.19 17.83
N THR A 49 13.23 32.92 16.86
CA THR A 49 14.68 32.88 16.55
C THR A 49 15.51 33.25 17.76
N GLN A 50 15.06 34.24 18.54
CA GLN A 50 15.78 34.72 19.71
C GLN A 50 15.91 33.65 20.80
N GLU A 51 14.81 32.94 21.12
CA GLU A 51 14.80 31.92 22.16
C GLU A 51 15.69 30.73 21.80
N VAL A 52 15.57 30.23 20.57
CA VAL A 52 16.33 29.08 20.09
C VAL A 52 17.80 29.42 19.91
N LEU A 53 18.13 30.63 19.41
CA LEU A 53 19.52 31.08 19.30
C LEU A 53 20.19 31.17 20.68
N ALA A 54 19.50 31.78 21.66
CA ALA A 54 20.02 31.87 23.02
C ALA A 54 20.20 30.48 23.65
N GLN A 55 19.33 29.52 23.36
CA GLN A 55 19.53 28.13 23.77
C GLN A 55 20.74 27.49 23.09
N ALA A 56 20.85 27.63 21.77
CA ALA A 56 21.95 27.08 20.99
C ALA A 56 23.31 27.60 21.47
N GLU A 57 23.41 28.89 21.79
CA GLU A 57 24.63 29.49 22.34
C GLU A 57 24.99 28.97 23.74
N ARG A 58 23.99 28.83 24.64
CA ARG A 58 24.20 28.29 25.99
C ARG A 58 24.64 26.83 25.95
N ASP A 59 24.02 26.04 25.07
CA ASP A 59 24.19 24.59 25.01
C ASP A 59 25.30 24.17 24.01
N GLY A 60 25.87 25.12 23.27
CA GLY A 60 26.94 24.87 22.29
C GLY A 60 26.49 24.11 21.03
N LEU A 61 25.24 24.31 20.58
CA LEU A 61 24.66 23.60 19.44
C LEU A 61 25.16 24.13 18.10
N VAL A 62 25.11 23.28 17.07
CA VAL A 62 25.29 23.73 15.68
C VAL A 62 24.09 24.60 15.29
N ILE A 63 24.36 25.80 14.79
CA ILE A 63 23.33 26.74 14.33
C ILE A 63 23.27 26.73 12.80
N TYR A 64 22.06 26.57 12.28
CA TYR A 64 21.74 26.63 10.85
C TYR A 64 20.74 27.75 10.58
N ASP A 65 21.14 28.75 9.81
CA ASP A 65 20.26 29.84 9.37
C ASP A 65 19.40 29.40 8.17
N LEU A 66 18.07 29.37 8.36
CA LEU A 66 17.10 29.02 7.32
C LEU A 66 16.91 30.15 6.29
N GLY A 67 17.37 31.38 6.55
CA GLY A 67 17.34 32.50 5.60
C GLY A 67 15.92 32.91 5.19
N GLY A 68 14.97 32.84 6.12
CA GLY A 68 13.54 33.12 5.90
C GLY A 68 12.78 32.04 5.13
N ARG A 69 13.38 30.86 4.89
CA ARG A 69 12.73 29.76 4.17
C ARG A 69 11.54 29.19 4.93
N PHE A 70 10.56 28.71 4.17
CA PHE A 70 9.39 28.04 4.70
C PHE A 70 9.72 26.60 5.12
N VAL A 71 9.20 26.19 6.28
CA VAL A 71 9.29 24.83 6.82
C VAL A 71 7.87 24.40 7.21
N MET A 72 7.52 23.15 6.90
CA MET A 72 6.26 22.50 7.29
C MET A 72 6.54 21.06 7.72
N PRO A 73 5.59 20.40 8.42
CA PRO A 73 5.71 18.98 8.68
C PRO A 73 5.83 18.21 7.37
N GLY A 74 6.63 17.14 7.38
CA GLY A 74 6.72 16.25 6.23
C GLY A 74 5.36 15.62 5.93
N ILE A 75 5.10 15.35 4.65
CA ILE A 75 3.81 14.80 4.22
C ILE A 75 3.70 13.35 4.71
N HIS A 76 2.53 13.02 5.26
CA HIS A 76 2.12 11.64 5.53
C HIS A 76 1.19 11.17 4.41
N ASP A 77 1.64 10.21 3.60
CA ASP A 77 0.77 9.63 2.57
C ASP A 77 -0.10 8.53 3.18
N ALA A 78 -1.40 8.80 3.27
CA ALA A 78 -2.36 7.95 3.95
C ALA A 78 -2.68 6.64 3.19
N HIS A 79 -2.23 6.42 1.95
CA HIS A 79 -2.42 5.14 1.27
C HIS A 79 -1.49 4.98 0.07
N VAL A 80 -0.52 4.07 0.17
CA VAL A 80 0.39 3.73 -0.92
C VAL A 80 0.52 2.22 -1.11
N HIS A 81 1.05 1.84 -2.28
CA HIS A 81 1.54 0.50 -2.58
C HIS A 81 3.02 0.60 -2.99
N ALA A 82 3.89 0.93 -2.04
CA ALA A 82 5.28 1.31 -2.27
C ALA A 82 6.11 0.18 -2.90
N LEU A 83 5.95 -1.06 -2.45
CA LEU A 83 6.64 -2.19 -3.08
C LEU A 83 6.14 -2.41 -4.50
N MET A 84 4.82 -2.40 -4.71
CA MET A 84 4.22 -2.55 -6.03
C MET A 84 4.71 -1.46 -6.99
N ALA A 85 4.70 -0.18 -6.58
CA ALA A 85 5.18 0.94 -7.37
C ALA A 85 6.69 0.83 -7.69
N GLY A 86 7.50 0.40 -6.72
CA GLY A 86 8.92 0.16 -6.91
C GLY A 86 9.20 -0.96 -7.91
N LEU A 87 8.48 -2.08 -7.81
CA LEU A 87 8.60 -3.21 -8.75
C LEU A 87 8.07 -2.85 -10.13
N SER A 88 6.92 -2.17 -10.21
CA SER A 88 6.38 -1.60 -11.43
C SER A 88 7.44 -0.81 -12.17
N ARG A 89 8.08 0.15 -11.49
CA ARG A 89 9.04 1.04 -12.13
C ARG A 89 10.35 0.36 -12.53
N LEU A 90 10.79 -0.66 -11.79
CA LEU A 90 12.10 -1.28 -11.99
C LEU A 90 12.07 -2.58 -12.78
N SER A 91 10.93 -3.29 -12.81
CA SER A 91 10.81 -4.67 -13.29
C SER A 91 9.68 -4.88 -14.28
N ASN A 92 8.63 -4.06 -14.27
CA ASN A 92 7.57 -4.20 -15.25
C ASN A 92 7.94 -3.44 -16.52
N ALA A 93 7.64 -4.06 -17.66
CA ALA A 93 7.64 -3.39 -18.95
C ALA A 93 6.45 -2.41 -19.01
N SER A 94 6.74 -1.10 -18.97
CA SER A 94 5.72 -0.06 -19.13
C SER A 94 5.28 0.00 -20.59
N MET A 95 4.04 -0.38 -20.85
CA MET A 95 3.46 -0.44 -22.20
C MET A 95 2.90 0.91 -22.68
N GLY A 96 3.17 1.98 -21.93
CA GLY A 96 2.72 3.34 -22.24
C GLY A 96 1.93 4.00 -21.11
N LEU A 97 1.61 5.28 -21.31
CA LEU A 97 0.78 6.10 -20.41
C LEU A 97 -0.59 6.41 -21.03
N GLU A 98 -0.83 5.93 -22.23
CA GLU A 98 -2.10 6.07 -22.93
C GLU A 98 -3.22 5.36 -22.16
N ALA A 99 -4.45 5.88 -22.29
CA ALA A 99 -5.62 5.30 -21.65
C ALA A 99 -5.91 3.86 -22.12
N SER A 100 -5.50 3.50 -23.33
CA SER A 100 -5.55 2.12 -23.81
C SER A 100 -4.54 1.89 -24.93
N VAL A 101 -4.09 0.64 -25.06
CA VAL A 101 -3.22 0.17 -26.14
C VAL A 101 -4.01 -0.80 -27.02
N PRO A 102 -3.95 -0.71 -28.36
CA PRO A 102 -4.60 -1.71 -29.22
C PRO A 102 -4.00 -3.10 -29.01
N ALA A 103 -4.83 -4.15 -28.97
CA ALA A 103 -4.36 -5.54 -28.80
C ALA A 103 -3.24 -5.95 -29.79
N ALA A 104 -3.31 -5.48 -31.04
CA ALA A 104 -2.31 -5.76 -32.07
C ALA A 104 -0.91 -5.18 -31.76
N GLU A 105 -0.82 -4.15 -30.91
CA GLU A 105 0.44 -3.52 -30.51
C GLU A 105 0.99 -4.05 -29.19
N ALA A 106 0.17 -4.78 -28.42
CA ALA A 106 0.47 -5.17 -27.05
C ALA A 106 1.81 -5.91 -26.92
N ALA A 107 2.03 -6.95 -27.71
CA ALA A 107 3.27 -7.74 -27.66
C ALA A 107 4.51 -6.93 -28.12
N GLY A 108 4.34 -6.05 -29.11
CA GLY A 108 5.41 -5.15 -29.58
C GLY A 108 5.83 -4.12 -28.53
N LYS A 109 4.85 -3.48 -27.86
CA LYS A 109 5.12 -2.56 -26.76
C LYS A 109 5.78 -3.27 -25.58
N LEU A 110 5.26 -4.45 -25.22
CA LEU A 110 5.80 -5.28 -24.14
C LEU A 110 7.28 -5.63 -24.39
N ARG A 111 7.60 -6.15 -25.58
CA ARG A 111 8.98 -6.48 -25.99
C ARG A 111 9.91 -5.28 -25.94
N THR A 112 9.50 -4.15 -26.50
CA THR A 112 10.33 -2.93 -26.56
C THR A 112 10.63 -2.41 -25.16
N ALA A 113 9.62 -2.34 -24.30
CA ALA A 113 9.77 -1.89 -22.93
C ALA A 113 10.58 -2.88 -22.07
N ALA A 114 10.38 -4.18 -22.25
CA ALA A 114 11.14 -5.21 -21.54
C ALA A 114 12.64 -5.15 -21.85
N CYS A 115 13.02 -4.95 -23.13
CA CYS A 115 14.43 -4.79 -23.51
C CYS A 115 15.10 -3.57 -22.85
N GLY A 116 14.33 -2.52 -22.55
CA GLY A 116 14.82 -1.34 -21.83
C GLY A 116 14.81 -1.49 -20.30
N CYS A 117 14.20 -2.54 -19.76
CA CYS A 117 14.02 -2.73 -18.33
C CYS A 117 15.21 -3.51 -17.73
N SER A 118 15.99 -2.83 -16.88
CA SER A 118 17.19 -3.43 -16.26
C SER A 118 16.91 -4.67 -15.40
N TYR A 119 15.66 -4.89 -14.99
CA TYR A 119 15.26 -6.01 -14.15
C TYR A 119 14.01 -6.72 -14.68
N ALA A 120 13.87 -6.85 -16.00
CA ALA A 120 12.77 -7.57 -16.65
C ALA A 120 12.66 -9.05 -16.19
N HIS A 121 13.75 -9.65 -15.75
CA HIS A 121 13.82 -11.04 -15.24
C HIS A 121 13.69 -11.15 -13.71
N ALA A 122 13.15 -10.13 -13.05
CA ALA A 122 12.95 -10.15 -11.60
C ALA A 122 11.97 -11.25 -11.15
N PHE A 123 11.09 -11.70 -12.05
CA PHE A 123 10.08 -12.73 -11.79
C PHE A 123 10.45 -14.08 -12.43
N SER A 124 11.75 -14.42 -12.44
CA SER A 124 12.26 -15.64 -13.08
C SER A 124 12.00 -15.64 -14.60
N HIS A 125 11.39 -16.69 -15.15
CA HIS A 125 11.04 -16.78 -16.57
C HIS A 125 9.79 -15.99 -16.94
N TRP A 126 9.00 -15.53 -15.96
CA TRP A 126 7.81 -14.72 -16.23
C TRP A 126 8.17 -13.31 -16.70
N MET A 127 7.43 -12.83 -17.69
CA MET A 127 7.50 -11.44 -18.14
C MET A 127 6.37 -10.64 -17.51
N ALA A 128 6.73 -9.59 -16.78
CA ALA A 128 5.77 -8.67 -16.16
C ALA A 128 5.63 -7.38 -16.97
N GLY A 129 4.40 -6.94 -17.18
CA GLY A 129 4.08 -5.67 -17.83
C GLY A 129 3.11 -4.82 -17.02
N GLU A 130 2.96 -3.57 -17.42
CA GLU A 130 1.93 -2.69 -16.88
C GLU A 130 1.37 -1.77 -17.96
N VAL A 131 0.06 -1.57 -17.91
CA VAL A 131 -0.72 -0.73 -18.82
C VAL A 131 -1.97 -0.25 -18.09
N PHE A 132 -2.65 0.78 -18.56
CA PHE A 132 -3.98 1.09 -18.03
C PHE A 132 -5.02 0.09 -18.58
N ASP A 133 -5.07 -0.06 -19.91
CA ASP A 133 -5.95 -1.00 -20.59
C ASP A 133 -5.36 -1.47 -21.93
N VAL A 134 -5.83 -2.62 -22.42
CA VAL A 134 -5.59 -3.09 -23.79
C VAL A 134 -6.94 -3.32 -24.47
N ASP A 135 -7.28 -2.45 -25.41
CA ASP A 135 -8.55 -2.52 -26.13
C ASP A 135 -8.59 -3.77 -27.01
N GLY A 136 -9.73 -4.47 -26.95
CA GLY A 136 -9.92 -5.75 -27.62
C GLY A 136 -8.98 -6.86 -27.13
N PHE A 137 -8.49 -6.79 -25.88
CA PHE A 137 -7.56 -7.80 -25.36
C PHE A 137 -8.12 -9.23 -25.47
N ASP A 138 -7.34 -10.07 -26.13
CA ASP A 138 -7.43 -11.52 -26.08
C ASP A 138 -6.01 -12.08 -26.02
N ARG A 139 -5.79 -13.11 -25.19
CA ARG A 139 -4.48 -13.75 -24.98
C ARG A 139 -3.76 -14.15 -26.26
N ALA A 140 -4.50 -14.39 -27.35
CA ALA A 140 -3.93 -14.67 -28.67
C ALA A 140 -3.00 -13.55 -29.18
N CYS A 141 -3.21 -12.29 -28.77
CA CYS A 141 -2.32 -11.19 -29.13
C CYS A 141 -0.93 -11.28 -28.48
N LEU A 142 -0.79 -12.08 -27.41
CA LEU A 142 0.47 -12.36 -26.74
C LEU A 142 1.02 -13.74 -27.10
N ASP A 143 0.16 -14.74 -27.29
CA ASP A 143 0.55 -16.14 -27.51
C ASP A 143 1.46 -16.34 -28.73
N GLY A 144 1.31 -15.53 -29.77
CA GLY A 144 2.16 -15.63 -30.98
C GLY A 144 3.63 -15.27 -30.73
N ASP A 145 3.88 -14.22 -29.93
CA ASP A 145 5.22 -13.74 -29.60
C ASP A 145 5.80 -14.43 -28.35
N TYR A 146 4.93 -14.91 -27.46
CA TYR A 146 5.28 -15.52 -26.19
C TYR A 146 4.54 -16.87 -25.99
N PRO A 147 4.81 -17.89 -26.83
CA PRO A 147 4.05 -19.14 -26.79
C PRO A 147 4.28 -19.94 -25.49
N GLU A 148 5.53 -19.97 -25.02
CA GLU A 148 5.96 -20.75 -23.85
C GLU A 148 6.37 -19.89 -22.65
N GLN A 149 6.53 -18.57 -22.86
CA GLN A 149 6.92 -17.65 -21.79
C GLN A 149 5.67 -17.10 -21.10
N PRO A 150 5.45 -17.31 -19.79
CA PRO A 150 4.35 -16.69 -19.07
C PRO A 150 4.44 -15.16 -19.12
N VAL A 151 3.35 -14.53 -19.56
CA VAL A 151 3.21 -13.07 -19.58
C VAL A 151 2.08 -12.67 -18.63
N MET A 152 2.38 -11.76 -17.72
CA MET A 152 1.42 -11.16 -16.80
C MET A 152 1.53 -9.64 -16.87
N ILE A 153 0.51 -9.00 -17.42
CA ILE A 153 0.43 -7.53 -17.49
C ILE A 153 -0.59 -7.07 -16.45
N ARG A 154 -0.18 -6.21 -15.51
CA ARG A 154 -1.11 -5.52 -14.61
C ARG A 154 -1.84 -4.41 -15.35
N ALA A 155 -3.15 -4.37 -15.19
CA ALA A 155 -4.03 -3.40 -15.83
C ALA A 155 -5.01 -2.80 -14.81
N ALA A 156 -5.76 -1.79 -15.23
CA ALA A 156 -6.83 -1.16 -14.44
C ALA A 156 -6.37 -0.71 -13.05
N ALA A 157 -5.23 -0.01 -12.99
CA ALA A 157 -4.59 0.44 -11.75
C ALA A 157 -4.31 -0.69 -10.73
N GLY A 158 -4.09 -1.91 -11.21
CA GLY A 158 -3.80 -3.09 -10.37
C GLY A 158 -5.01 -3.97 -10.06
N HIS A 159 -6.21 -3.63 -10.55
CA HIS A 159 -7.44 -4.42 -10.33
C HIS A 159 -7.68 -5.51 -11.36
N SER A 160 -6.82 -5.64 -12.38
CA SER A 160 -6.89 -6.72 -13.34
C SER A 160 -5.53 -7.19 -13.83
N LEU A 161 -5.51 -8.39 -14.37
CA LEU A 161 -4.39 -8.97 -15.09
C LEU A 161 -4.81 -9.33 -16.51
N LEU A 162 -3.87 -9.14 -17.44
CA LEU A 162 -3.92 -9.67 -18.79
C LEU A 162 -2.86 -10.77 -18.89
N LEU A 163 -3.32 -12.00 -19.10
CA LEU A 163 -2.50 -13.21 -19.07
C LEU A 163 -2.48 -13.86 -20.46
N ASN A 164 -1.33 -14.38 -20.87
CA ASN A 164 -1.25 -15.27 -22.02
C ASN A 164 -1.59 -16.72 -21.64
N THR A 165 -1.65 -17.62 -22.63
CA THR A 165 -1.96 -19.04 -22.42
C THR A 165 -0.93 -19.72 -21.49
N ALA A 166 0.36 -19.40 -21.61
CA ALA A 166 1.41 -19.96 -20.75
C ALA A 166 1.20 -19.58 -19.27
N ALA A 167 0.93 -18.31 -18.98
CA ALA A 167 0.65 -17.84 -17.61
C ALA A 167 -0.63 -18.46 -17.03
N LEU A 168 -1.70 -18.59 -17.83
CA LEU A 168 -2.93 -19.24 -17.38
C LEU A 168 -2.70 -20.70 -16.99
N ARG A 169 -1.95 -21.45 -17.81
CA ARG A 169 -1.61 -22.87 -17.55
C ARG A 169 -0.76 -23.01 -16.29
N GLU A 170 0.32 -22.23 -16.18
CA GLU A 170 1.22 -22.30 -15.04
C GLU A 170 0.55 -21.89 -13.72
N SER A 171 -0.45 -21.01 -13.80
CA SER A 171 -1.27 -20.61 -12.65
C SER A 171 -2.36 -21.61 -12.28
N GLY A 172 -2.61 -22.63 -13.10
CA GLY A 172 -3.66 -23.63 -12.84
C GLY A 172 -5.09 -23.12 -13.09
N TYR A 173 -5.29 -22.22 -14.06
CA TYR A 173 -6.64 -21.92 -14.57
C TYR A 173 -7.11 -23.00 -15.54
N ASP A 174 -8.38 -23.36 -15.46
CA ASP A 174 -9.08 -24.08 -16.52
C ASP A 174 -9.43 -23.07 -17.63
N ILE A 175 -8.61 -23.06 -18.68
CA ILE A 175 -8.77 -22.12 -19.79
C ILE A 175 -10.10 -22.33 -20.53
N ALA A 176 -10.65 -23.54 -20.55
CA ALA A 176 -11.88 -23.85 -21.27
C ALA A 176 -13.12 -23.49 -20.44
N ALA A 177 -13.09 -23.75 -19.13
CA ALA A 177 -14.28 -23.68 -18.29
C ALA A 177 -14.00 -23.31 -16.82
N GLU A 178 -13.05 -22.39 -16.55
CA GLU A 178 -12.78 -21.90 -15.18
C GLU A 178 -14.08 -21.61 -14.45
N PRO A 179 -14.33 -22.14 -13.25
CA PRO A 179 -15.58 -21.90 -12.54
C PRO A 179 -15.72 -20.43 -12.14
N ALA A 180 -16.96 -19.94 -12.09
CA ALA A 180 -17.24 -18.66 -11.46
C ALA A 180 -16.90 -18.74 -9.95
N ALA A 181 -16.41 -17.64 -9.39
CA ALA A 181 -16.10 -17.54 -7.97
C ALA A 181 -16.56 -16.17 -7.45
N LYS A 182 -16.97 -16.12 -6.18
CA LYS A 182 -17.38 -14.88 -5.52
C LYS A 182 -16.25 -13.85 -5.59
N GLY A 183 -16.60 -12.61 -5.95
CA GLY A 183 -15.63 -11.52 -6.09
C GLY A 183 -14.62 -11.70 -7.23
N ALA A 184 -14.77 -12.70 -8.10
CA ALA A 184 -13.88 -12.91 -9.24
C ALA A 184 -14.56 -12.47 -10.54
N PHE A 185 -13.77 -11.86 -11.42
CA PHE A 185 -14.18 -11.58 -12.80
C PHE A 185 -13.28 -12.32 -13.78
N PHE A 186 -13.91 -12.98 -14.74
CA PHE A 186 -13.26 -13.74 -15.81
C PHE A 186 -13.85 -13.33 -17.15
N ALA A 187 -13.07 -12.65 -17.99
CA ALA A 187 -13.49 -12.37 -19.35
C ALA A 187 -13.45 -13.67 -20.18
N ARG A 188 -14.54 -13.96 -20.87
CA ARG A 188 -14.71 -15.19 -21.66
C ARG A 188 -15.03 -14.90 -23.11
N ARG A 189 -14.57 -15.80 -23.98
CA ARG A 189 -15.00 -15.89 -25.36
C ARG A 189 -16.41 -16.48 -25.47
N PRO A 190 -17.05 -16.40 -26.65
CA PRO A 190 -18.35 -17.04 -26.89
C PRO A 190 -18.39 -18.56 -26.62
N ASP A 191 -17.25 -19.24 -26.75
CA ASP A 191 -17.11 -20.68 -26.46
C ASP A 191 -16.92 -21.01 -24.96
N GLY A 192 -16.90 -19.99 -24.10
CA GLY A 192 -16.70 -20.13 -22.65
C GLY A 192 -15.23 -20.03 -22.20
N SER A 193 -14.27 -20.11 -23.12
CA SER A 193 -12.85 -20.08 -22.80
C SER A 193 -12.37 -18.70 -22.34
N LEU A 194 -11.39 -18.65 -21.42
CA LEU A 194 -10.89 -17.41 -20.83
C LEU A 194 -10.13 -16.56 -21.85
N THR A 195 -10.51 -15.30 -22.10
CA THR A 195 -9.70 -14.42 -22.96
C THR A 195 -8.32 -14.11 -22.38
N GLY A 196 -8.07 -14.42 -21.10
CA GLY A 196 -6.85 -14.09 -20.36
C GLY A 196 -6.96 -12.82 -19.52
N ARG A 197 -8.04 -12.05 -19.66
CA ARG A 197 -8.35 -10.94 -18.76
C ARG A 197 -9.09 -11.47 -17.51
N VAL A 198 -8.49 -11.26 -16.34
CA VAL A 198 -9.06 -11.62 -15.04
C VAL A 198 -8.96 -10.43 -14.09
N ALA A 199 -9.89 -10.31 -13.14
CA ALA A 199 -9.90 -9.21 -12.17
C ALA A 199 -10.31 -9.65 -10.76
N GLU A 200 -9.87 -8.85 -9.78
CA GLU A 200 -10.15 -9.02 -8.35
C GLU A 200 -9.78 -10.43 -7.85
N ALA A 201 -10.68 -11.17 -7.20
CA ALA A 201 -10.40 -12.52 -6.70
C ALA A 201 -10.00 -13.50 -7.82
N GLY A 202 -10.37 -13.20 -9.07
CA GLY A 202 -9.95 -13.96 -10.25
C GLY A 202 -8.44 -13.90 -10.51
N MET A 203 -7.73 -12.92 -9.96
CA MET A 203 -6.27 -12.76 -10.08
C MET A 203 -5.47 -13.64 -9.12
N THR A 204 -6.12 -14.21 -8.10
CA THR A 204 -5.45 -14.90 -6.99
C THR A 204 -4.50 -16.01 -7.46
N LYS A 205 -4.97 -16.90 -8.35
CA LYS A 205 -4.13 -17.99 -8.87
C LYS A 205 -2.87 -17.47 -9.54
N ALA A 206 -2.99 -16.48 -10.44
CA ALA A 206 -1.84 -15.89 -11.13
C ALA A 206 -0.85 -15.21 -10.18
N LEU A 207 -1.33 -14.43 -9.21
CA LEU A 207 -0.46 -13.70 -8.29
C LEU A 207 0.23 -14.62 -7.28
N LEU A 208 -0.39 -15.75 -6.91
CA LEU A 208 0.25 -16.76 -6.08
C LEU A 208 1.24 -17.63 -6.86
N ALA A 209 0.97 -17.90 -8.14
CA ALA A 209 1.86 -18.70 -8.99
C ALA A 209 3.08 -17.91 -9.50
N CYS A 210 2.94 -16.61 -9.73
CA CYS A 210 4.01 -15.76 -10.23
C CYS A 210 5.23 -15.79 -9.28
N PRO A 211 6.43 -16.20 -9.76
CA PRO A 211 7.64 -16.26 -8.94
C PRO A 211 7.98 -14.92 -8.30
N LYS A 212 8.27 -14.92 -7.00
CA LYS A 212 8.62 -13.68 -6.29
C LYS A 212 10.07 -13.24 -6.57
N PRO A 213 10.34 -11.93 -6.71
CA PRO A 213 11.70 -11.44 -6.82
C PRO A 213 12.55 -11.77 -5.60
N SER A 214 13.87 -11.81 -5.80
CA SER A 214 14.81 -11.99 -4.69
C SER A 214 14.68 -10.87 -3.66
N LEU A 215 14.97 -11.17 -2.39
CA LEU A 215 14.96 -10.19 -1.31
C LEU A 215 15.84 -8.96 -1.60
N ALA A 216 17.02 -9.18 -2.22
CA ALA A 216 17.92 -8.09 -2.60
C ALA A 216 17.28 -7.14 -3.61
N HIS A 217 16.47 -7.66 -4.54
CA HIS A 217 15.73 -6.85 -5.51
C HIS A 217 14.54 -6.13 -4.89
N VAL A 218 13.81 -6.78 -3.97
CA VAL A 218 12.73 -6.14 -3.19
C VAL A 218 13.26 -4.94 -2.41
N LYS A 219 14.42 -5.07 -1.75
CA LYS A 219 15.08 -3.95 -1.07
C LYS A 219 15.44 -2.81 -2.03
N ARG A 220 15.85 -3.12 -3.26
CA ARG A 220 16.12 -2.12 -4.30
C ARG A 220 14.85 -1.38 -4.71
N ALA A 221 13.76 -2.10 -4.95
CA ALA A 221 12.46 -1.53 -5.28
C ALA A 221 11.93 -0.62 -4.17
N LEU A 222 11.98 -1.06 -2.92
CA LEU A 222 11.56 -0.25 -1.76
C LEU A 222 12.40 1.03 -1.62
N ARG A 223 13.72 0.96 -1.78
CA ARG A 223 14.58 2.15 -1.75
C ARG A 223 14.26 3.11 -2.90
N HIS A 224 13.94 2.59 -4.08
CA HIS A 224 13.50 3.41 -5.21
C HIS A 224 12.19 4.13 -4.89
N ALA A 225 11.19 3.41 -4.39
CA ALA A 225 9.90 3.97 -4.00
C ALA A 225 10.06 5.03 -2.88
N ALA A 226 10.83 4.73 -1.83
CA ALA A 226 11.11 5.69 -0.76
C ALA A 226 11.81 6.95 -1.28
N GLY A 227 12.76 6.82 -2.22
CA GLY A 227 13.40 7.96 -2.87
C GLY A 227 12.42 8.84 -3.66
N ARG A 228 11.44 8.22 -4.34
CA ARG A 228 10.37 8.93 -5.06
C ARG A 228 9.44 9.67 -4.09
N LEU A 229 9.08 9.04 -2.97
CA LEU A 229 8.26 9.63 -1.91
C LEU A 229 8.97 10.83 -1.26
N HIS A 230 10.24 10.69 -0.87
CA HIS A 230 11.03 11.81 -0.32
C HIS A 230 11.16 12.98 -1.31
N ALA A 231 11.33 12.70 -2.61
CA ALA A 231 11.41 13.74 -3.63
C ALA A 231 10.10 14.54 -3.75
N ALA A 232 8.97 13.98 -3.30
CA ALA A 232 7.66 14.65 -3.21
C ALA A 232 7.39 15.25 -1.82
N GLY A 233 8.34 15.21 -0.89
CA GLY A 233 8.17 15.70 0.48
C GLY A 233 7.46 14.74 1.44
N VAL A 234 7.20 13.50 1.00
CA VAL A 234 6.60 12.45 1.85
C VAL A 234 7.68 11.86 2.76
N THR A 235 7.43 11.89 4.07
CA THR A 235 8.37 11.40 5.11
C THR A 235 7.82 10.20 5.87
N SER A 236 6.52 9.94 5.77
CA SER A 236 5.88 8.74 6.28
C SER A 236 4.73 8.31 5.36
N CYS A 237 4.37 7.04 5.38
CA CYS A 237 3.25 6.55 4.59
C CYS A 237 2.55 5.36 5.23
N GLN A 238 1.34 5.07 4.74
CA GLN A 238 0.61 3.86 5.03
C GLN A 238 0.67 2.90 3.84
N GLU A 239 1.52 1.88 3.96
CA GLU A 239 1.60 0.81 2.96
C GLU A 239 0.38 -0.10 3.09
N ALA A 240 -0.39 -0.24 2.02
CA ALA A 240 -1.69 -0.91 2.03
C ALA A 240 -1.66 -2.37 1.50
N SER A 241 -0.48 -2.96 1.30
CA SER A 241 -0.33 -4.35 0.79
C SER A 241 0.86 -5.09 1.40
N ALA A 242 1.15 -4.89 2.69
CA ALA A 242 2.32 -5.52 3.31
C ALA A 242 2.16 -7.05 3.42
N ASN A 243 3.25 -7.74 3.11
CA ASN A 243 3.37 -9.21 3.16
C ASN A 243 4.73 -9.62 3.77
N SER A 244 4.98 -10.93 3.89
CA SER A 244 6.18 -11.45 4.56
C SER A 244 7.47 -10.96 3.92
N LEU A 245 7.55 -10.99 2.59
CA LEU A 245 8.75 -10.61 1.85
C LEU A 245 9.06 -9.12 1.97
N MET A 246 8.02 -8.27 1.95
CA MET A 246 8.17 -6.84 2.17
C MET A 246 8.67 -6.52 3.57
N LEU A 247 8.04 -7.11 4.60
CA LEU A 247 8.45 -6.86 6.00
C LEU A 247 9.88 -7.34 6.26
N GLN A 248 10.28 -8.49 5.71
CA GLN A 248 11.67 -8.95 5.80
C GLN A 248 12.64 -7.94 5.15
N ALA A 249 12.29 -7.41 3.98
CA ALA A 249 13.12 -6.43 3.28
C ALA A 249 13.23 -5.10 4.05
N LEU A 250 12.11 -4.62 4.60
CA LEU A 250 12.07 -3.39 5.40
C LEU A 250 12.87 -3.53 6.69
N ALA A 251 12.70 -4.63 7.42
CA ALA A 251 13.46 -4.89 8.64
C ALA A 251 14.98 -4.91 8.38
N GLN A 252 15.42 -5.53 7.28
CA GLN A 252 16.84 -5.50 6.91
C GLN A 252 17.31 -4.10 6.46
N LEU A 253 16.50 -3.36 5.71
CA LEU A 253 16.84 -2.00 5.31
C LEU A 253 16.98 -1.07 6.52
N ASP A 254 16.10 -1.23 7.50
CA ASP A 254 16.14 -0.42 8.72
C ASP A 254 17.36 -0.80 9.59
N ALA A 255 17.62 -2.09 9.78
CA ALA A 255 18.81 -2.58 10.48
C ALA A 255 20.13 -2.14 9.79
N GLU A 256 20.12 -1.98 8.47
CA GLU A 256 21.25 -1.44 7.69
C GLU A 256 21.37 0.10 7.76
N GLY A 257 20.43 0.81 8.39
CA GLY A 257 20.39 2.28 8.38
C GLY A 257 20.06 2.88 7.01
N ARG A 258 19.38 2.11 6.14
CA ARG A 258 19.09 2.44 4.74
C ARG A 258 17.61 2.69 4.46
N LEU A 259 16.76 2.58 5.48
CA LEU A 259 15.39 3.08 5.48
C LEU A 259 15.35 4.42 6.21
N ARG A 260 14.73 5.42 5.58
CA ARG A 260 14.57 6.79 6.12
C ARG A 260 13.14 7.32 5.97
N LEU A 261 12.19 6.39 5.77
CA LEU A 261 10.78 6.65 5.54
C LEU A 261 10.02 5.84 6.57
N ASP A 262 9.18 6.48 7.38
CA ASP A 262 8.34 5.78 8.37
C ASP A 262 7.16 5.09 7.67
N MET A 263 7.16 3.76 7.69
CA MET A 263 6.18 2.93 6.99
C MET A 263 5.21 2.28 7.98
N HIS A 264 3.95 2.66 7.87
CA HIS A 264 2.83 2.05 8.57
C HIS A 264 2.31 0.89 7.71
N THR A 265 2.87 -0.29 7.96
CA THR A 265 2.68 -1.49 7.13
C THR A 265 1.37 -2.18 7.48
N HIS A 266 0.36 -2.01 6.61
CA HIS A 266 -0.91 -2.72 6.73
C HIS A 266 -0.76 -4.11 6.16
N ILE A 267 -0.61 -5.09 7.05
CA ILE A 267 -0.48 -6.49 6.69
C ILE A 267 -1.84 -6.99 6.19
N VAL A 268 -1.86 -7.61 5.02
CA VAL A 268 -3.09 -8.07 4.39
C VAL A 268 -3.72 -9.20 5.20
N TYR A 269 -4.99 -9.08 5.55
CA TYR A 269 -5.80 -10.15 6.11
C TYR A 269 -6.44 -11.00 5.00
N ALA A 270 -7.11 -10.32 4.07
CA ALA A 270 -7.80 -10.90 2.94
C ALA A 270 -8.19 -9.82 1.91
N PRO A 271 -8.36 -10.20 0.64
CA PRO A 271 -8.04 -11.49 0.02
C PRO A 271 -6.56 -11.58 -0.36
N GLU A 272 -6.11 -12.80 -0.66
CA GLU A 272 -4.70 -13.15 -0.87
C GLU A 272 -4.03 -12.42 -2.02
N TRP A 273 -4.78 -12.06 -3.05
CA TRP A 273 -4.24 -11.40 -4.23
C TRP A 273 -3.68 -9.99 -3.91
N ILE A 274 -4.14 -9.33 -2.84
CA ILE A 274 -3.58 -8.05 -2.39
C ILE A 274 -2.19 -8.25 -1.77
N GLY A 275 -2.04 -9.29 -0.94
CA GLY A 275 -0.77 -9.61 -0.27
C GLY A 275 0.18 -10.43 -1.15
N GLU A 276 -0.34 -10.96 -2.26
CA GLU A 276 0.29 -11.97 -3.12
C GLU A 276 0.90 -13.14 -2.34
N GLU A 277 0.22 -13.55 -1.28
CA GLU A 277 0.65 -14.57 -0.33
C GLU A 277 -0.57 -15.34 0.19
N PRO A 278 -0.50 -16.67 0.41
CA PRO A 278 -1.65 -17.45 0.88
C PRO A 278 -2.15 -17.01 2.26
N ALA A 279 -3.48 -17.09 2.48
CA ALA A 279 -4.11 -16.57 3.69
C ALA A 279 -3.51 -17.12 5.01
N PRO A 280 -3.20 -18.42 5.15
CA PRO A 280 -2.59 -18.93 6.38
C PRO A 280 -1.24 -18.29 6.71
N ARG A 281 -0.45 -17.90 5.70
CA ARG A 281 0.82 -17.21 5.93
C ARG A 281 0.62 -15.75 6.32
N LEU A 282 -0.32 -15.07 5.68
CA LEU A 282 -0.71 -13.71 6.04
C LEU A 282 -1.25 -13.63 7.48
N HIS A 283 -2.06 -14.59 7.90
CA HIS A 283 -2.59 -14.66 9.26
C HIS A 283 -1.48 -14.95 10.28
N ALA A 284 -0.56 -15.89 9.98
CA ALA A 284 0.61 -16.13 10.81
C ALA A 284 1.53 -14.89 10.90
N LEU A 285 1.65 -14.12 9.83
CA LEU A 285 2.39 -12.86 9.82
C LEU A 285 1.75 -11.81 10.72
N LEU A 286 0.42 -11.68 10.68
CA LEU A 286 -0.34 -10.84 11.60
C LEU A 286 -0.11 -11.26 13.07
N ASP A 287 -0.02 -12.55 13.36
CA ASP A 287 0.27 -13.07 14.69
C ASP A 287 1.69 -12.74 15.18
N ALA A 288 2.67 -12.72 14.26
CA ALA A 288 4.07 -12.40 14.54
C ALA A 288 4.43 -10.91 14.36
N ALA A 289 3.47 -10.06 13.96
CA ALA A 289 3.71 -8.72 13.46
C ALA A 289 4.52 -7.82 14.41
N SER A 290 4.27 -7.89 15.72
CA SER A 290 4.96 -7.06 16.71
C SER A 290 6.47 -7.33 16.78
N GLY A 291 6.90 -8.55 16.46
CA GLY A 291 8.31 -8.93 16.42
C GLY A 291 9.05 -8.42 15.18
N LEU A 292 8.34 -7.85 14.21
CA LEU A 292 8.88 -7.30 12.97
C LEU A 292 8.93 -5.77 12.97
N ALA A 293 8.46 -5.12 14.04
CA ALA A 293 8.53 -3.68 14.18
C ALA A 293 9.98 -3.22 14.40
N SER A 294 10.30 -2.06 13.84
CA SER A 294 11.59 -1.39 14.03
C SER A 294 11.37 0.13 14.06
N ARG A 295 12.45 0.92 13.98
CA ARG A 295 12.35 2.39 14.08
C ARG A 295 11.40 2.98 13.03
N HIS A 296 11.60 2.60 11.77
CA HIS A 296 10.84 3.14 10.65
C HIS A 296 9.78 2.15 10.11
N VAL A 297 9.57 1.01 10.78
CA VAL A 297 8.63 -0.03 10.35
C VAL A 297 7.61 -0.29 11.45
N HIS A 298 6.37 0.11 11.21
CA HIS A 298 5.27 -0.07 12.14
C HIS A 298 4.31 -1.14 11.62
N THR A 299 4.05 -2.17 12.42
CA THR A 299 3.34 -3.39 12.00
C THR A 299 2.00 -3.61 12.70
N ARG A 300 1.49 -2.60 13.44
CA ARG A 300 0.21 -2.67 14.17
C ARG A 300 -1.02 -2.47 13.28
N PHE A 301 -0.91 -2.68 11.97
CA PHE A 301 -1.92 -2.31 10.99
C PHE A 301 -2.35 -3.52 10.16
N VAL A 302 -3.65 -3.61 9.88
CA VAL A 302 -4.27 -4.70 9.13
C VAL A 302 -4.97 -4.13 7.90
N LYS A 303 -4.75 -4.71 6.72
CA LYS A 303 -5.49 -4.38 5.50
C LYS A 303 -6.58 -5.42 5.26
N ILE A 304 -7.81 -4.96 5.04
CA ILE A 304 -8.93 -5.79 4.57
C ILE A 304 -9.44 -5.16 3.26
N MET A 305 -9.52 -5.94 2.18
CA MET A 305 -10.16 -5.49 0.95
C MET A 305 -11.62 -5.95 0.94
N LEU A 306 -12.58 -5.05 1.23
CA LEU A 306 -13.95 -5.49 1.47
C LEU A 306 -14.78 -5.64 0.19
N ASP A 307 -14.48 -4.87 -0.85
CA ASP A 307 -15.10 -4.96 -2.17
C ASP A 307 -14.11 -4.67 -3.30
N GLY A 308 -14.59 -4.64 -4.55
CA GLY A 308 -13.79 -4.33 -5.74
C GLY A 308 -13.72 -2.84 -6.06
N VAL A 309 -13.89 -2.47 -7.33
CA VAL A 309 -13.81 -1.08 -7.83
C VAL A 309 -14.99 -0.66 -8.71
N PRO A 310 -15.37 0.63 -8.67
CA PRO A 310 -16.35 1.25 -9.57
C PRO A 310 -15.75 1.62 -10.92
N LEU A 311 -14.94 0.71 -11.50
CA LEU A 311 -14.23 0.95 -12.74
C LEU A 311 -14.81 0.08 -13.86
N ALA A 312 -15.10 0.69 -15.01
CA ALA A 312 -15.52 -0.05 -16.20
C ALA A 312 -14.37 -0.94 -16.71
N PRO A 313 -14.65 -2.14 -17.25
CA PRO A 313 -15.96 -2.78 -17.37
C PRO A 313 -16.37 -3.61 -16.13
N TYR A 314 -15.61 -3.56 -15.03
CA TYR A 314 -15.72 -4.49 -13.91
C TYR A 314 -16.89 -4.19 -12.97
N PHE A 315 -17.02 -2.96 -12.49
CA PHE A 315 -18.05 -2.52 -11.52
C PHE A 315 -18.28 -3.52 -10.37
N THR A 316 -17.18 -3.92 -9.74
CA THR A 316 -17.07 -4.97 -8.71
C THR A 316 -17.28 -4.46 -7.29
N GLN A 317 -17.54 -3.16 -7.12
CA GLN A 317 -17.84 -2.54 -5.82
C GLN A 317 -19.21 -2.94 -5.27
N ALA A 318 -19.33 -3.10 -3.95
CA ALA A 318 -20.56 -3.52 -3.29
C ALA A 318 -21.51 -2.34 -3.08
N GLY A 319 -22.60 -2.33 -3.86
CA GLY A 319 -23.64 -1.31 -3.79
C GLY A 319 -24.66 -1.54 -2.68
N LEU A 320 -25.72 -0.75 -2.71
CA LEU A 320 -26.96 -1.04 -1.99
C LEU A 320 -28.00 -1.56 -2.98
N THR A 321 -28.78 -2.55 -2.58
CA THR A 321 -29.92 -3.09 -3.33
C THR A 321 -31.07 -2.08 -3.32
N GLY A 322 -32.12 -2.33 -4.13
CA GLY A 322 -33.27 -1.41 -4.24
C GLY A 322 -34.05 -1.17 -2.93
N ASP A 323 -33.93 -2.10 -1.98
CA ASP A 323 -34.46 -2.03 -0.61
C ASP A 323 -33.45 -1.49 0.41
N GLY A 324 -32.26 -1.04 -0.04
CA GLY A 324 -31.25 -0.40 0.80
C GLY A 324 -30.37 -1.37 1.61
N LEU A 325 -30.40 -2.67 1.31
CA LEU A 325 -29.52 -3.67 1.91
C LEU A 325 -28.15 -3.68 1.20
N VAL A 326 -27.13 -4.22 1.87
CA VAL A 326 -25.80 -4.40 1.28
C VAL A 326 -25.86 -5.52 0.23
N ASP A 327 -25.23 -5.29 -0.93
CA ASP A 327 -25.01 -6.33 -1.94
C ASP A 327 -23.93 -7.33 -1.45
N GLU A 328 -24.37 -8.36 -0.73
CA GLU A 328 -23.50 -9.37 -0.10
C GLU A 328 -22.69 -10.19 -1.11
N ASP A 329 -23.13 -10.30 -2.37
CA ASP A 329 -22.42 -11.06 -3.40
C ASP A 329 -21.10 -10.38 -3.80
N LYS A 330 -20.99 -9.07 -3.56
CA LYS A 330 -19.79 -8.26 -3.84
C LYS A 330 -18.94 -7.97 -2.61
N ILE A 331 -19.33 -8.47 -1.44
CA ILE A 331 -18.49 -8.44 -0.24
C ILE A 331 -17.46 -9.57 -0.33
N CYS A 332 -16.17 -9.20 -0.36
CA CYS A 332 -15.05 -10.11 -0.54
C CYS A 332 -14.61 -10.83 0.75
N VAL A 333 -14.98 -10.31 1.91
CA VAL A 333 -14.54 -10.80 3.23
C VAL A 333 -15.75 -10.93 4.14
N ASP A 334 -16.34 -12.13 4.15
CA ASP A 334 -17.60 -12.40 4.85
C ASP A 334 -17.47 -12.23 6.38
N ASP A 335 -16.30 -12.52 6.93
CA ASP A 335 -15.99 -12.46 8.36
C ASP A 335 -15.38 -11.11 8.80
N VAL A 336 -15.54 -10.04 8.02
CA VAL A 336 -14.93 -8.72 8.31
C VAL A 336 -15.25 -8.20 9.71
N VAL A 337 -16.46 -8.44 10.23
CA VAL A 337 -16.85 -8.02 11.60
C VAL A 337 -15.98 -8.73 12.63
N ASP A 338 -15.81 -10.05 12.49
CA ASP A 338 -15.02 -10.85 13.42
C ASP A 338 -13.53 -10.53 13.30
N ALA A 339 -13.04 -10.29 12.08
CA ALA A 339 -11.66 -9.87 11.83
C ALA A 339 -11.37 -8.52 12.52
N VAL A 340 -12.22 -7.50 12.31
CA VAL A 340 -12.05 -6.18 12.93
C VAL A 340 -12.08 -6.29 14.45
N VAL A 341 -13.06 -6.98 15.04
CA VAL A 341 -13.13 -7.20 16.50
C VAL A 341 -11.88 -7.90 17.03
N ARG A 342 -11.38 -8.93 16.33
CA ARG A 342 -10.21 -9.71 16.74
C ARG A 342 -8.95 -8.85 16.78
N TYR A 343 -8.70 -8.06 15.74
CA TYR A 343 -7.48 -7.26 15.65
C TYR A 343 -7.56 -5.97 16.48
N ASP A 344 -8.75 -5.41 16.64
CA ASP A 344 -9.02 -4.32 17.57
C ASP A 344 -8.67 -4.71 19.02
N ALA A 345 -9.09 -5.90 19.47
CA ALA A 345 -8.77 -6.42 20.80
C ALA A 345 -7.26 -6.62 21.02
N ARG A 346 -6.47 -6.66 19.94
CA ARG A 346 -5.00 -6.73 19.95
C ARG A 346 -4.33 -5.36 19.82
N GLY A 347 -5.10 -4.27 19.83
CA GLY A 347 -4.60 -2.90 19.67
C GLY A 347 -4.16 -2.57 18.25
N MET A 348 -4.62 -3.31 17.24
CA MET A 348 -4.26 -3.10 15.84
C MET A 348 -5.31 -2.27 15.11
N THR A 349 -4.87 -1.37 14.23
CA THR A 349 -5.74 -0.57 13.37
C THR A 349 -6.08 -1.36 12.10
N CYS A 350 -7.37 -1.58 11.86
CA CYS A 350 -7.85 -2.12 10.59
C CYS A 350 -8.12 -0.99 9.58
N LYS A 351 -7.53 -1.10 8.40
CA LYS A 351 -7.87 -0.33 7.20
C LYS A 351 -8.69 -1.18 6.25
N ILE A 352 -9.90 -0.71 5.96
CA ILE A 352 -10.89 -1.45 5.17
C ILE A 352 -11.08 -0.74 3.84
N HIS A 353 -10.74 -1.39 2.73
CA HIS A 353 -11.05 -0.89 1.38
C HIS A 353 -12.56 -0.89 1.17
N CYS A 354 -13.15 0.27 0.88
CA CYS A 354 -14.55 0.39 0.53
C CYS A 354 -14.71 1.38 -0.62
N THR A 355 -15.15 0.92 -1.78
CA THR A 355 -15.48 1.82 -2.89
C THR A 355 -16.98 1.91 -3.13
N GLY A 356 -17.74 0.87 -2.80
CA GLY A 356 -19.19 0.87 -2.84
C GLY A 356 -19.82 1.33 -1.52
N GLN A 357 -21.00 1.95 -1.61
CA GLN A 357 -21.75 2.40 -0.43
C GLN A 357 -22.14 1.24 0.51
N GLY A 358 -22.40 0.05 -0.05
CA GLY A 358 -22.68 -1.16 0.71
C GLY A 358 -21.47 -1.66 1.50
N ALA A 359 -20.29 -1.66 0.88
CA ALA A 359 -19.04 -1.96 1.59
C ALA A 359 -18.78 -0.97 2.72
N THR A 360 -18.96 0.34 2.47
CA THR A 360 -18.82 1.37 3.51
C THR A 360 -19.80 1.13 4.67
N ARG A 361 -21.07 0.79 4.39
CA ARG A 361 -22.07 0.43 5.41
C ARG A 361 -21.58 -0.76 6.24
N ARG A 362 -21.13 -1.83 5.59
CA ARG A 362 -20.64 -3.05 6.25
C ARG A 362 -19.39 -2.79 7.11
N ALA A 363 -18.46 -1.97 6.63
CA ALA A 363 -17.27 -1.56 7.36
C ALA A 363 -17.62 -0.76 8.63
N LEU A 364 -18.55 0.20 8.52
CA LEU A 364 -19.02 0.97 9.67
C LEU A 364 -19.70 0.07 10.71
N ASP A 365 -20.46 -0.94 10.29
CA ASP A 365 -21.11 -1.88 11.20
C ASP A 365 -20.08 -2.78 11.94
N ALA A 366 -18.99 -3.16 11.26
CA ALA A 366 -17.85 -3.85 11.88
C ALA A 366 -17.14 -2.96 12.92
N ILE A 367 -16.88 -1.69 12.58
CA ILE A 367 -16.26 -0.72 13.48
C ILE A 367 -17.17 -0.46 14.70
N GLU A 368 -18.47 -0.25 14.50
CA GLU A 368 -19.45 -0.07 15.57
C GLU A 368 -19.45 -1.27 16.53
N THR A 369 -19.39 -2.48 15.99
CA THR A 369 -19.33 -3.72 16.78
C THR A 369 -18.05 -3.79 17.61
N ALA A 370 -16.90 -3.43 17.05
CA ALA A 370 -15.64 -3.34 17.80
C ALA A 370 -15.71 -2.29 18.91
N ARG A 371 -16.24 -1.09 18.64
CA ARG A 371 -16.40 -0.02 19.65
C ARG A 371 -17.32 -0.42 20.79
N LYS A 372 -18.39 -1.16 20.54
CA LYS A 372 -19.28 -1.70 21.60
C LYS A 372 -18.55 -2.68 22.53
N LYS A 373 -17.60 -3.46 22.00
CA LYS A 373 -16.82 -4.45 22.77
C LYS A 373 -15.59 -3.84 23.43
N ASN A 374 -14.99 -2.82 22.81
CA ASN A 374 -13.75 -2.20 23.26
C ASN A 374 -13.81 -0.66 23.03
N PRO A 375 -14.50 0.11 23.88
CA PRO A 375 -14.70 1.55 23.65
C PRO A 375 -13.41 2.37 23.49
N GLY A 376 -12.32 1.93 24.12
CA GLY A 376 -11.01 2.59 24.11
C GLY A 376 -9.99 2.01 23.11
N GLY A 377 -10.38 1.05 22.27
CA GLY A 377 -9.48 0.49 21.26
C GLY A 377 -9.09 1.49 20.14
N PRO A 378 -8.23 1.06 19.21
CA PRO A 378 -7.64 1.92 18.18
C PRO A 378 -8.68 2.54 17.24
N ARG A 379 -8.28 3.63 16.58
CA ARG A 379 -9.04 4.18 15.44
C ARG A 379 -8.85 3.28 14.23
N HIS A 380 -9.96 2.91 13.58
CA HIS A 380 -9.98 2.17 12.32
C HIS A 380 -10.16 3.10 11.14
N GLU A 381 -9.79 2.64 9.95
CA GLU A 381 -9.70 3.45 8.75
C GLU A 381 -10.55 2.83 7.63
N ILE A 382 -11.25 3.67 6.87
CA ILE A 382 -11.91 3.27 5.63
C ILE A 382 -11.15 3.92 4.47
N ALA A 383 -10.57 3.09 3.59
CA ALA A 383 -9.87 3.55 2.41
C ALA A 383 -10.85 3.81 1.25
N HIS A 384 -10.55 4.84 0.44
CA HIS A 384 -11.36 5.34 -0.68
C HIS A 384 -12.67 6.02 -0.26
N CYS A 385 -13.56 5.30 0.43
CA CYS A 385 -14.84 5.80 0.92
C CYS A 385 -15.64 6.59 -0.15
N SER A 386 -15.83 6.00 -1.33
CA SER A 386 -16.43 6.72 -2.47
C SER A 386 -17.93 7.01 -2.32
N GLY A 387 -18.53 6.63 -1.18
CA GLY A 387 -19.87 7.08 -0.78
C GLY A 387 -20.28 6.59 0.61
N VAL A 388 -21.04 7.42 1.32
CA VAL A 388 -21.70 7.10 2.61
C VAL A 388 -23.19 7.38 2.44
N HIS A 389 -24.04 6.39 2.67
CA HIS A 389 -25.50 6.58 2.60
C HIS A 389 -26.01 7.39 3.81
N GLU A 390 -26.88 8.38 3.56
CA GLU A 390 -27.33 9.38 4.55
C GLU A 390 -27.95 8.78 5.83
N GLY A 391 -28.55 7.57 5.73
CA GLY A 391 -29.24 6.90 6.84
C GLY A 391 -28.40 6.47 8.04
N LYS A 392 -27.06 6.48 7.97
CA LYS A 392 -26.21 6.50 9.19
C LYS A 392 -25.03 7.44 9.02
N GLN A 393 -25.28 8.75 9.14
CA GLN A 393 -24.30 9.63 9.78
C GLN A 393 -24.18 9.25 11.27
N THR A 394 -23.75 8.02 11.57
CA THR A 394 -23.17 7.71 12.87
C THR A 394 -21.90 8.55 12.94
N THR A 395 -21.87 9.44 13.91
CA THR A 395 -20.89 10.51 14.09
C THR A 395 -19.48 10.00 13.84
N MET A 396 -18.89 10.39 12.70
CA MET A 396 -17.47 10.19 12.43
C MET A 396 -16.71 11.16 13.36
N HIS A 397 -16.19 10.66 14.48
CA HIS A 397 -15.36 11.42 15.41
C HIS A 397 -14.02 10.72 15.67
#